data_AF-A0A8T4QN97-F1
#
_entry.id   AF-A0A8T4QN97-F1
#
_cell.length_a   1.000
_cell.length_b   1.000
_cell.length_c   1.000
_cell.angle_alpha   90.00
_cell.angle_beta   90.00
_cell.angle_gamma   90.00
#
_symmetry.space_group_name_H-M   'P 1'
#
loop_
_entity.id
_entity.type
_entity.pdbx_description
1 polymer ?
#
loop_
_entity_poly.entity_id
_entity_poly.type
_entity_poly.pdbx_seq_one_letter_code
_entity_poly.pdbx_strand_id
1 'polypeptide(L)'
;MPSIIFFEERPVLAKGHRKNNFINEQKLLSYFHDEDYSALDLLKGLPPFHLSSDRPLLFYPGCGVDILFPLHYLQILFPRLSQITFFFVDLSHSLGIIKSVFDDIGVTFSDKNNILLFYWKNTLIKLCYCQGDVFSILETLPEYDIYFEKAFCIMKEQDPSYESRVYQKLKPNGVLISDSGFQSFPLQKIKVSPELSSYREMIIGIKKASQ
;
A
#
# COMPACT_ATOMS: atom_id res chain seq x y z
N MET A 1 -25.77 1.64 12.30
CA MET A 1 -25.46 0.50 11.42
C MET A 1 -24.14 0.81 10.75
N PRO A 2 -23.16 -0.11 10.71
CA PRO A 2 -21.95 0.14 9.95
C PRO A 2 -22.32 0.36 8.49
N SER A 3 -21.91 1.50 7.92
CA SER A 3 -22.15 1.84 6.52
C SER A 3 -21.32 0.93 5.64
N ILE A 4 -21.95 0.11 4.79
CA ILE A 4 -21.21 -0.76 3.87
C ILE A 4 -20.68 0.10 2.71
N ILE A 5 -19.37 0.01 2.44
CA ILE A 5 -18.76 0.64 1.27
C ILE A 5 -18.82 -0.37 0.13
N PHE A 6 -19.51 0.01 -0.94
CA PHE A 6 -19.65 -0.83 -2.13
C PHE A 6 -18.68 -0.38 -3.22
N PHE A 7 -17.99 -1.36 -3.78
CA PHE A 7 -17.15 -1.18 -4.95
C PHE A 7 -17.83 -1.81 -6.15
N GLU A 8 -17.97 -1.04 -7.22
CA GLU A 8 -18.53 -1.51 -8.49
C GLU A 8 -17.50 -1.31 -9.59
N GLU A 9 -17.20 -2.38 -10.32
CA GLU A 9 -16.37 -2.28 -11.51
C GLU A 9 -17.19 -1.71 -12.67
N ARG A 10 -16.64 -0.71 -13.35
CA ARG A 10 -17.18 -0.19 -14.60
C ARG A 10 -16.10 -0.06 -15.67
N PRO A 11 -16.45 -0.10 -16.96
CA PRO A 11 -15.51 0.16 -18.02
C PRO A 11 -14.94 1.59 -17.90
N VAL A 12 -13.62 1.70 -17.68
CA VAL A 12 -12.91 2.99 -17.63
C VAL A 12 -11.84 3.01 -18.71
N LEU A 13 -11.87 4.04 -19.55
CA LEU A 13 -10.83 4.29 -20.55
C LEU A 13 -9.65 5.01 -19.92
N ALA A 14 -8.42 4.55 -20.23
CA ALA A 14 -7.20 5.24 -19.83
C ALA A 14 -7.10 6.60 -20.54
N LYS A 15 -6.88 7.67 -19.77
CA LYS A 15 -6.85 9.08 -20.24
C LYS A 15 -5.45 9.69 -20.21
N GLY A 16 -4.41 8.84 -20.11
CA GLY A 16 -3.04 9.27 -19.86
C GLY A 16 -2.81 9.59 -18.37
N HIS A 17 -1.60 10.01 -18.00
CA HIS A 17 -1.28 10.37 -16.62
C HIS A 17 -0.86 11.84 -16.54
N ARG A 18 -1.57 12.64 -15.74
CA ARG A 18 -1.31 14.06 -15.55
C ARG A 18 -0.96 14.34 -14.10
N LYS A 19 0.04 15.19 -13.88
CA LYS A 19 0.48 15.58 -12.53
C LYS A 19 -0.56 16.43 -11.79
N ASN A 20 -1.27 17.28 -12.53
CA ASN A 20 -2.20 18.26 -11.97
C ASN A 20 -3.65 17.78 -12.02
N ASN A 21 -3.91 16.53 -11.59
CA ASN A 21 -5.27 16.04 -11.45
C ASN A 21 -5.97 16.73 -10.27
N PHE A 22 -7.23 17.10 -10.47
CA PHE A 22 -8.08 17.57 -9.37
C PHE A 22 -8.74 16.36 -8.72
N ILE A 23 -8.31 16.03 -7.51
CA ILE A 23 -8.90 14.93 -6.74
C ILE A 23 -10.27 15.38 -6.23
N ASN A 24 -11.31 14.60 -6.53
CA ASN A 24 -12.62 14.79 -5.92
C ASN A 24 -12.58 14.28 -4.48
N GLU A 25 -12.23 15.16 -3.55
CA GLU A 25 -12.09 14.83 -2.11
C GLU A 25 -13.38 14.25 -1.52
N GLN A 26 -14.57 14.73 -1.93
CA GLN A 26 -15.83 14.18 -1.46
C GLN A 26 -15.99 12.70 -1.86
N LYS A 27 -15.65 12.35 -3.11
CA LYS A 27 -15.66 10.96 -3.57
C LYS A 27 -14.56 10.14 -2.92
N LEU A 28 -13.37 10.70 -2.76
CA LEU A 28 -12.26 10.06 -2.05
C LEU A 28 -12.69 9.62 -0.64
N LEU A 29 -13.28 10.54 0.13
CA LEU A 29 -13.75 10.28 1.49
C LEU A 29 -14.83 9.18 1.52
N SER A 30 -15.68 9.08 0.50
CA SER A 30 -16.73 8.04 0.45
C SER A 30 -16.20 6.60 0.31
N TYR A 31 -14.91 6.42 0.00
CA TYR A 31 -14.26 5.10 -0.03
C TYR A 31 -13.61 4.70 1.29
N PHE A 32 -13.74 5.53 2.33
CA PHE A 32 -13.26 5.21 3.66
C PHE A 32 -14.42 5.16 4.66
N HIS A 33 -14.28 4.32 5.68
CA HIS A 33 -15.07 4.52 6.89
C HIS A 33 -14.51 5.74 7.63
N ASP A 34 -15.38 6.58 8.18
CA ASP A 34 -14.98 7.83 8.85
C ASP A 34 -13.91 7.61 9.92
N GLU A 35 -14.01 6.52 10.69
CA GLU A 35 -13.05 6.14 11.73
C GLU A 35 -11.68 5.80 11.13
N ASP A 36 -11.64 4.99 10.07
CA ASP A 36 -10.39 4.61 9.40
C ASP A 36 -9.70 5.81 8.76
N TYR A 37 -10.48 6.70 8.11
CA TYR A 37 -9.92 7.91 7.51
C TYR A 37 -9.37 8.87 8.57
N SER A 38 -10.12 9.07 9.66
CA SER A 38 -9.70 9.92 10.77
C SER A 38 -8.43 9.37 11.44
N ALA A 39 -8.30 8.04 11.55
CA ALA A 39 -7.10 7.41 12.10
C ALA A 39 -5.83 7.68 11.27
N LEU A 40 -5.94 8.01 9.97
CA LEU A 40 -4.78 8.39 9.15
C LEU A 40 -4.07 9.65 9.67
N ASP A 41 -4.77 10.53 10.39
CA ASP A 41 -4.13 11.71 10.99
C ASP A 41 -3.12 11.34 12.07
N LEU A 42 -3.24 10.16 12.69
CA LEU A 42 -2.27 9.66 13.66
C LEU A 42 -0.89 9.41 13.03
N LEU A 43 -0.83 9.20 11.70
CA LEU A 43 0.42 9.08 10.96
C LEU A 43 1.22 10.38 10.93
N LYS A 44 0.55 11.55 11.01
CA LYS A 44 1.21 12.87 10.96
C LYS A 44 2.10 13.13 12.18
N GLY A 45 1.87 12.41 13.28
CA GLY A 45 2.71 12.46 14.48
C GLY A 45 4.01 11.64 14.37
N LEU A 46 4.17 10.84 13.31
CA LEU A 46 5.33 10.00 13.10
C LEU A 46 6.45 10.75 12.35
N PRO A 47 7.73 10.44 12.61
CA PRO A 47 8.81 11.00 11.83
C PRO A 47 8.70 10.55 10.36
N PRO A 48 9.01 11.42 9.38
CA PRO A 48 9.07 11.01 7.99
C PRO A 48 10.23 10.03 7.77
N PHE A 49 10.03 9.10 6.85
CA PHE A 49 11.02 8.13 6.45
C PHE A 49 11.81 8.61 5.23
N HIS A 50 13.06 8.12 5.16
CA HIS A 50 13.94 8.35 4.03
C HIS A 50 14.40 7.01 3.49
N LEU A 51 13.98 6.70 2.27
CA LEU A 51 14.45 5.52 1.55
C LEU A 51 15.74 5.87 0.83
N SER A 52 16.66 4.90 0.77
CA SER A 52 17.93 5.07 0.07
C SER A 52 17.81 4.91 -1.46
N SER A 53 16.70 4.36 -1.95
CA SER A 53 16.46 4.09 -3.36
C SER A 53 15.79 5.27 -4.08
N ASP A 54 16.30 5.63 -5.26
CA ASP A 54 15.68 6.61 -6.17
C ASP A 54 14.40 6.09 -6.84
N ARG A 55 14.21 4.77 -6.83
CA ARG A 55 13.06 4.05 -7.41
C ARG A 55 12.63 2.96 -6.45
N PRO A 56 12.04 3.31 -5.30
CA PRO A 56 11.65 2.31 -4.34
C PRO A 56 10.55 1.41 -4.89
N LEU A 57 10.49 0.21 -4.31
CA LEU A 57 9.43 -0.75 -4.54
C LEU A 57 8.63 -0.91 -3.24
N LEU A 58 7.32 -0.71 -3.34
CA LEU A 58 6.34 -1.07 -2.32
C LEU A 58 5.70 -2.40 -2.72
N PHE A 59 5.79 -3.41 -1.86
CA PHE A 59 5.10 -4.67 -2.02
C PHE A 59 3.85 -4.70 -1.14
N TYR A 60 2.68 -4.95 -1.77
CA TYR A 60 1.39 -5.07 -1.08
C TYR A 60 0.68 -6.39 -1.44
N PRO A 61 0.81 -7.41 -0.60
CA PRO A 61 0.07 -8.67 -0.73
C PRO A 61 -1.36 -8.58 -0.18
N GLY A 62 -2.29 -9.30 -0.79
CA GLY A 62 -3.71 -9.28 -0.39
C GLY A 62 -4.35 -7.91 -0.53
N CYS A 63 -3.90 -7.14 -1.53
CA CYS A 63 -4.30 -5.75 -1.67
C CYS A 63 -5.79 -5.59 -2.02
N GLY A 64 -6.46 -6.62 -2.55
CA GLY A 64 -7.83 -6.53 -3.04
C GLY A 64 -8.02 -5.30 -3.93
N VAL A 65 -8.91 -4.40 -3.53
CA VAL A 65 -9.19 -3.13 -4.20
C VAL A 65 -8.51 -1.93 -3.54
N ASP A 66 -7.72 -2.15 -2.47
CA ASP A 66 -7.14 -1.11 -1.64
C ASP A 66 -5.93 -0.44 -2.29
N ILE A 67 -6.21 0.61 -3.04
CA ILE A 67 -5.19 1.52 -3.55
C ILE A 67 -5.07 2.80 -2.70
N LEU A 68 -6.11 3.18 -1.96
CA LEU A 68 -6.17 4.51 -1.34
C LEU A 68 -5.38 4.58 -0.02
N PHE A 69 -5.37 3.53 0.80
CA PHE A 69 -4.55 3.53 2.02
C PHE A 69 -3.06 3.64 1.73
N PRO A 70 -2.43 2.80 0.89
CA PRO A 70 -1.01 2.91 0.61
C PRO A 70 -0.64 4.27 0.02
N LEU A 71 -1.53 4.91 -0.75
CA LEU A 71 -1.33 6.28 -1.25
C LEU A 71 -1.30 7.34 -0.14
N HIS A 72 -2.18 7.24 0.86
CA HIS A 72 -2.20 8.17 2.00
C HIS A 72 -0.97 7.96 2.90
N TYR A 73 -0.64 6.70 3.20
CA TYR A 73 0.56 6.36 3.95
C TYR A 73 1.82 6.88 3.24
N LEU A 74 1.92 6.68 1.93
CA LEU A 74 3.04 7.17 1.15
C LEU A 74 3.21 8.69 1.27
N GLN A 75 2.11 9.43 1.11
CA GLN A 75 2.14 10.88 1.16
C GLN A 75 2.59 11.42 2.53
N ILE A 76 2.12 10.80 3.62
CA ILE A 76 2.42 11.27 4.98
C ILE A 76 3.82 10.82 5.41
N LEU A 77 4.13 9.55 5.22
CA LEU A 77 5.35 8.93 5.74
C LEU A 77 6.57 9.15 4.84
N PHE A 78 6.39 9.36 3.54
CA PHE A 78 7.49 9.52 2.56
C PHE A 78 7.36 10.82 1.75
N PRO A 79 7.27 12.00 2.40
CA PRO A 79 6.89 13.25 1.73
C PRO A 79 7.88 13.77 0.68
N ARG A 80 9.11 13.24 0.65
CA ARG A 80 10.16 13.63 -0.31
C ARG A 80 10.19 12.75 -1.57
N LEU A 81 9.33 11.74 -1.63
CA LEU A 81 9.36 10.77 -2.70
C LEU A 81 8.77 11.34 -4.01
N SER A 82 9.56 11.35 -5.07
CA SER A 82 9.14 11.80 -6.40
C SER A 82 8.56 10.68 -7.28
N GLN A 83 8.95 9.42 -7.06
CA GLN A 83 8.46 8.27 -7.80
C GLN A 83 8.51 6.98 -6.98
N ILE A 84 7.62 6.01 -7.27
CA ILE A 84 7.64 4.67 -6.66
C ILE A 84 6.95 3.64 -7.56
N THR A 85 7.37 2.39 -7.43
CA THR A 85 6.63 1.25 -7.98
C THR A 85 5.83 0.57 -6.87
N PHE A 86 4.52 0.42 -7.08
CA PHE A 86 3.66 -0.45 -6.27
C PHE A 86 3.58 -1.80 -6.96
N PHE A 87 3.82 -2.87 -6.22
CA PHE A 87 3.64 -4.24 -6.68
C PHE A 87 2.55 -4.89 -5.85
N PHE A 88 1.36 -4.93 -6.43
CA PHE A 88 0.14 -5.40 -5.81
C PHE A 88 -0.11 -6.84 -6.20
N VAL A 89 -0.40 -7.68 -5.21
CA VAL A 89 -0.69 -9.10 -5.39
C VAL A 89 -2.01 -9.42 -4.72
N ASP A 90 -2.87 -10.14 -5.44
CA ASP A 90 -4.11 -10.70 -4.88
C ASP A 90 -4.54 -11.94 -5.67
N LEU A 91 -5.33 -12.81 -5.05
CA LEU A 91 -5.94 -13.96 -5.72
C LEU A 91 -7.01 -13.51 -6.73
N SER A 92 -7.69 -12.39 -6.44
CA SER A 92 -8.75 -11.81 -7.26
C SER A 92 -8.21 -10.80 -8.26
N HIS A 93 -8.85 -10.67 -9.43
CA HIS A 93 -8.52 -9.64 -10.41
C HIS A 93 -9.26 -8.33 -10.10
N SER A 94 -8.71 -7.49 -9.23
CA SER A 94 -9.35 -6.26 -8.74
C SER A 94 -8.93 -4.99 -9.48
N LEU A 95 -8.10 -5.11 -10.52
CA LEU A 95 -7.56 -3.96 -11.24
C LEU A 95 -8.65 -3.09 -11.90
N GLY A 96 -9.73 -3.71 -12.40
CA GLY A 96 -10.89 -3.00 -12.96
C GLY A 96 -11.59 -2.10 -11.94
N ILE A 97 -11.73 -2.57 -10.71
CA ILE A 97 -12.29 -1.79 -9.60
C ILE A 97 -11.35 -0.62 -9.25
N ILE A 98 -10.04 -0.86 -9.14
CA ILE A 98 -9.05 0.22 -8.88
C ILE A 98 -9.17 1.34 -9.94
N LYS A 99 -9.32 0.97 -11.22
CA LYS A 99 -9.55 1.94 -12.31
C LYS A 99 -10.85 2.72 -12.13
N SER A 100 -11.91 2.05 -11.68
CA SER A 100 -13.21 2.67 -11.39
C SER A 100 -13.10 3.69 -10.25
N VAL A 101 -12.41 3.33 -9.16
CA VAL A 101 -12.10 4.24 -8.05
C VAL A 101 -11.32 5.46 -8.54
N PHE A 102 -10.28 5.26 -9.37
CA PHE A 102 -9.52 6.37 -9.94
C PHE A 102 -10.38 7.32 -10.78
N ASP A 103 -11.26 6.80 -11.63
CA ASP A 103 -12.16 7.65 -12.42
C ASP A 103 -13.14 8.44 -11.53
N ASP A 104 -13.68 7.82 -10.49
CA ASP A 104 -14.59 8.48 -9.52
C ASP A 104 -13.91 9.63 -8.76
N ILE A 105 -12.65 9.44 -8.35
CA ILE A 105 -11.89 10.47 -7.63
C ILE A 105 -11.15 11.45 -8.56
N GLY A 106 -11.27 11.29 -9.89
CA GLY A 106 -10.63 12.19 -10.87
C GLY A 106 -9.13 11.95 -11.11
N VAL A 107 -8.59 10.79 -10.73
CA VAL A 107 -7.21 10.39 -11.05
C VAL A 107 -7.15 9.81 -12.46
N THR A 108 -6.40 10.47 -13.35
CA THR A 108 -6.13 9.94 -14.68
C THR A 108 -4.92 9.00 -14.68
N PHE A 109 -5.01 7.89 -15.40
CA PHE A 109 -3.92 6.94 -15.54
C PHE A 109 -3.67 6.52 -17.01
N SER A 110 -2.45 6.07 -17.27
CA SER A 110 -2.13 5.26 -18.46
C SER A 110 -2.17 3.79 -18.09
N ASP A 111 -2.58 2.93 -19.01
CA ASP A 111 -2.69 1.49 -18.79
C ASP A 111 -2.00 0.73 -19.92
N LYS A 112 -1.10 -0.19 -19.55
CA LYS A 112 -0.47 -1.11 -20.49
C LYS A 112 -0.09 -2.40 -19.77
N ASN A 113 -0.58 -3.54 -20.24
CA ASN A 113 -0.23 -4.88 -19.73
C ASN A 113 -0.40 -5.01 -18.20
N ASN A 114 -1.55 -4.61 -17.65
CA ASN A 114 -1.84 -4.61 -16.21
C ASN A 114 -0.93 -3.71 -15.37
N ILE A 115 -0.29 -2.73 -16.02
CA ILE A 115 0.50 -1.70 -15.36
C ILE A 115 -0.21 -0.37 -15.52
N LEU A 116 -0.55 0.26 -14.39
CA LEU A 116 -1.05 1.63 -14.36
C LEU A 116 0.10 2.59 -14.06
N LEU A 117 0.16 3.68 -14.81
CA LEU A 117 0.99 4.84 -14.48
C LEU A 117 0.06 6.00 -14.15
N PHE A 118 0.24 6.63 -12.99
CA PHE A 118 -0.56 7.77 -12.57
C PHE A 118 0.23 8.66 -11.61
N TYR A 119 -0.22 9.89 -11.43
CA TYR A 119 0.30 10.76 -10.38
C TYR A 119 -0.65 10.73 -9.19
N TRP A 120 -0.08 10.57 -8.00
CA TRP A 120 -0.73 10.91 -6.75
C TRP A 120 -0.05 12.14 -6.18
N LYS A 121 -0.73 13.28 -6.28
CA LYS A 121 -0.15 14.60 -5.98
C LYS A 121 1.16 14.78 -6.79
N ASN A 122 2.29 14.99 -6.13
CA ASN A 122 3.57 15.22 -6.80
C ASN A 122 4.41 13.96 -7.06
N THR A 123 3.89 12.77 -6.69
CA THR A 123 4.61 11.50 -6.81
C THR A 123 4.11 10.70 -8.00
N LEU A 124 5.02 10.28 -8.88
CA LEU A 124 4.72 9.38 -9.99
C LEU A 124 4.65 7.93 -9.49
N ILE A 125 3.53 7.26 -9.73
CA ILE A 125 3.31 5.88 -9.26
C ILE A 125 3.16 4.96 -10.45
N LYS A 126 3.95 3.89 -10.44
CA LYS A 126 3.79 2.73 -11.31
C LYS A 126 3.16 1.60 -10.52
N LEU A 127 1.89 1.31 -10.75
CA LEU A 127 1.21 0.17 -10.17
C LEU A 127 1.32 -1.03 -11.10
N CYS A 128 2.05 -2.06 -10.67
CA CYS A 128 2.06 -3.38 -11.26
C CYS A 128 1.09 -4.26 -10.48
N TYR A 129 0.00 -4.71 -11.11
CA TYR A 129 -0.94 -5.63 -10.47
C TYR A 129 -0.72 -7.06 -10.97
N CYS A 130 -0.55 -7.99 -10.05
CA CYS A 130 -0.36 -9.40 -10.33
C CYS A 130 -1.46 -10.22 -9.67
N GLN A 131 -2.24 -10.94 -10.47
CA GLN A 131 -3.17 -11.93 -9.94
C GLN A 131 -2.40 -13.23 -9.67
N GLY A 132 -2.44 -13.70 -8.43
CA GLY A 132 -1.80 -14.97 -8.07
C GLY A 132 -1.63 -15.15 -6.57
N ASP A 133 -1.11 -16.33 -6.21
CA ASP A 133 -0.79 -16.66 -4.84
C ASP A 133 0.48 -15.92 -4.38
N VAL A 134 0.35 -15.17 -3.29
CA VAL A 134 1.46 -14.45 -2.67
C VAL A 134 2.62 -15.38 -2.31
N PHE A 135 2.35 -16.61 -1.86
CA PHE A 135 3.38 -17.52 -1.38
C PHE A 135 4.33 -17.95 -2.50
N SER A 136 3.79 -18.14 -3.71
CA SER A 136 4.57 -18.43 -4.91
C SER A 136 5.24 -17.18 -5.48
N ILE A 137 4.53 -16.05 -5.51
CA ILE A 137 5.07 -14.80 -6.06
C ILE A 137 6.24 -14.30 -5.23
N LEU A 138 6.17 -14.43 -3.90
CA LEU A 138 7.21 -13.97 -2.99
C LEU A 138 8.58 -14.55 -3.34
N GLU A 139 8.66 -15.81 -3.79
CA GLU A 139 9.92 -16.46 -4.16
C GLU A 139 10.65 -15.72 -5.29
N THR A 140 9.90 -15.28 -6.30
CA THR A 140 10.43 -14.61 -7.50
C THR A 140 10.42 -13.09 -7.39
N LEU A 141 9.73 -12.53 -6.39
CA LEU A 141 9.66 -11.09 -6.15
C LEU A 141 11.06 -10.52 -5.86
N PRO A 142 11.48 -9.42 -6.51
CA PRO A 142 12.71 -8.73 -6.14
C PRO A 142 12.63 -8.18 -4.71
N GLU A 143 13.78 -7.85 -4.13
CA GLU A 143 13.81 -7.13 -2.85
C GLU A 143 13.08 -5.79 -2.96
N TYR A 144 12.43 -5.39 -1.86
CA TYR A 144 11.59 -4.20 -1.81
C TYR A 144 12.00 -3.26 -0.67
N ASP A 145 11.62 -2.00 -0.82
CA ASP A 145 11.96 -0.91 0.09
C ASP A 145 10.84 -0.68 1.12
N ILE A 146 9.60 -0.96 0.74
CA ILE A 146 8.44 -0.88 1.63
C ILE A 146 7.67 -2.20 1.55
N TYR A 147 7.40 -2.81 2.70
CA TYR A 147 6.33 -3.78 2.85
C TYR A 147 5.10 -3.08 3.41
N PHE A 148 3.95 -3.26 2.76
CA PHE A 148 2.69 -2.71 3.22
C PHE A 148 1.64 -3.80 3.24
N GLU A 149 0.92 -3.96 4.34
CA GLU A 149 -0.30 -4.77 4.36
C GLU A 149 -1.34 -4.21 5.34
N LYS A 150 -2.59 -4.56 5.06
CA LYS A 150 -3.75 -4.38 5.95
C LYS A 150 -4.65 -5.61 5.83
N ALA A 151 -5.25 -6.01 6.94
CA ALA A 151 -6.19 -7.11 7.12
C ALA A 151 -5.71 -8.48 6.59
N PHE A 152 -4.41 -8.77 6.68
CA PHE A 152 -3.81 -9.95 6.07
C PHE A 152 -3.58 -11.13 7.03
N CYS A 153 -4.08 -11.03 8.27
CA CYS A 153 -3.83 -12.00 9.35
C CYS A 153 -4.11 -13.46 8.94
N ILE A 154 -5.23 -13.71 8.23
CA ILE A 154 -5.67 -15.05 7.82
C ILE A 154 -4.64 -15.75 6.92
N MET A 155 -3.91 -14.99 6.09
CA MET A 155 -2.94 -15.58 5.18
C MET A 155 -1.65 -15.95 5.91
N LYS A 156 -1.25 -15.20 6.95
CA LYS A 156 -0.05 -15.53 7.75
C LYS A 156 -0.19 -16.86 8.51
N GLU A 157 -1.41 -17.20 8.91
CA GLU A 157 -1.72 -18.47 9.59
C GLU A 157 -1.51 -19.69 8.69
N GLN A 158 -1.58 -19.53 7.37
CA GLN A 158 -1.42 -20.63 6.41
C GLN A 158 0.05 -21.04 6.22
N ASP A 159 1.00 -20.13 6.44
CA ASP A 159 2.43 -20.41 6.32
C ASP A 159 3.25 -19.67 7.40
N PRO A 160 3.70 -20.39 8.45
CA PRO A 160 4.51 -19.82 9.53
C PRO A 160 5.83 -19.19 9.05
N SER A 161 6.33 -19.56 7.88
CA SER A 161 7.57 -19.02 7.31
C SER A 161 7.37 -17.69 6.57
N TYR A 162 6.12 -17.30 6.29
CA TYR A 162 5.80 -16.15 5.46
C TYR A 162 6.43 -14.85 5.96
N GLU A 163 6.26 -14.54 7.25
CA GLU A 163 6.84 -13.32 7.83
C GLU A 163 8.37 -13.29 7.72
N SER A 164 9.01 -14.46 7.85
CA SER A 164 10.47 -14.59 7.70
C SER A 164 10.90 -14.31 6.26
N ARG A 165 10.20 -14.88 5.28
CA ARG A 165 10.46 -14.64 3.85
C ARG A 165 10.24 -13.17 3.47
N VAL A 166 9.19 -12.55 4.01
CA VAL A 166 8.93 -11.11 3.86
C VAL A 166 10.08 -10.30 4.44
N TYR A 167 10.42 -10.54 5.71
CA TYR A 167 11.49 -9.81 6.39
C TYR A 167 12.83 -9.97 5.68
N GLN A 168 13.15 -11.15 5.14
CA GLN A 168 14.37 -11.40 4.40
C GLN A 168 14.47 -10.57 3.11
N LYS A 169 13.38 -10.46 2.34
CA LYS A 169 13.32 -9.69 1.09
C LYS A 169 13.18 -8.17 1.28
N LEU A 170 12.77 -7.71 2.46
CA LEU A 170 12.82 -6.30 2.80
C LEU A 170 14.28 -5.84 2.82
N LYS A 171 14.63 -4.77 2.10
CA LYS A 171 16.00 -4.25 2.07
C LYS A 171 16.46 -3.71 3.42
N PRO A 172 17.78 -3.64 3.67
CA PRO A 172 18.34 -2.78 4.71
C PRO A 172 17.76 -1.36 4.64
N ASN A 173 17.39 -0.80 5.79
CA ASN A 173 16.67 0.47 5.93
C ASN A 173 15.28 0.51 5.26
N GLY A 174 14.76 -0.64 4.80
CA GLY A 174 13.39 -0.77 4.32
C GLY A 174 12.39 -0.63 5.46
N VAL A 175 11.18 -0.17 5.12
CA VAL A 175 10.10 0.10 6.07
C VAL A 175 9.06 -1.00 5.96
N LEU A 176 8.70 -1.59 7.10
CA LEU A 176 7.60 -2.53 7.25
C LEU A 176 6.41 -1.81 7.88
N ILE A 177 5.26 -1.85 7.20
CA ILE A 177 3.99 -1.28 7.64
C ILE A 177 2.96 -2.42 7.58
N SER A 178 2.53 -2.90 8.74
CA SER A 178 1.70 -4.10 8.84
C SER A 178 0.69 -3.94 9.95
N ASP A 179 -0.56 -4.36 9.73
CA ASP A 179 -1.62 -4.21 10.73
C ASP A 179 -1.57 -5.23 11.88
N SER A 180 -0.75 -6.28 11.69
CA SER A 180 -0.61 -7.46 12.54
C SER A 180 0.78 -8.11 12.36
N GLY A 181 1.10 -9.14 13.15
CA GLY A 181 2.26 -10.03 12.91
C GLY A 181 3.62 -9.44 13.24
N PHE A 182 4.71 -9.95 12.68
CA PHE A 182 6.10 -9.43 12.71
C PHE A 182 6.70 -9.08 14.09
N GLN A 183 6.13 -9.57 15.19
CA GLN A 183 6.52 -9.15 16.53
C GLN A 183 7.94 -9.58 16.92
N SER A 184 8.39 -10.73 16.40
CA SER A 184 9.65 -11.39 16.73
C SER A 184 10.86 -10.91 15.91
N PHE A 185 10.65 -10.09 14.88
CA PHE A 185 11.73 -9.64 14.00
C PHE A 185 12.47 -8.42 14.57
N PRO A 186 13.80 -8.30 14.35
CA PRO A 186 14.60 -7.20 14.86
C PRO A 186 14.43 -5.94 14.01
N LEU A 187 13.24 -5.34 14.10
CA LEU A 187 12.91 -4.05 13.53
C LEU A 187 13.20 -2.93 14.53
N GLN A 188 13.68 -1.79 14.05
CA GLN A 188 13.57 -0.54 14.80
C GLN A 188 12.11 -0.10 14.75
N LYS A 189 11.31 -0.57 15.72
CA LYS A 189 9.88 -0.27 15.84
C LYS A 189 9.67 1.21 16.18
N ILE A 190 8.76 1.84 15.46
CA ILE A 190 8.27 3.18 15.76
C ILE A 190 6.99 3.03 16.56
N LYS A 191 6.88 3.77 17.66
CA LYS A 191 5.68 3.76 18.48
C LYS A 191 4.52 4.36 17.67
N VAL A 192 3.47 3.57 17.49
CA VAL A 192 2.24 3.98 16.81
C VAL A 192 1.05 3.85 17.76
N SER A 193 -0.01 4.61 17.49
CA SER A 193 -1.27 4.49 18.22
C SER A 193 -1.95 3.16 17.88
N PRO A 194 -2.46 2.39 18.86
CA PRO A 194 -3.25 1.19 18.60
C PRO A 194 -4.46 1.46 17.70
N GLU A 195 -5.02 2.66 17.75
CA GLU A 195 -6.20 3.11 16.97
C GLU A 195 -5.92 3.22 15.46
N LEU A 196 -4.66 3.11 15.03
CA LEU A 196 -4.28 3.15 13.61
C LEU A 196 -4.64 1.85 12.86
N SER A 197 -4.92 0.76 13.57
CA SER A 197 -5.32 -0.54 13.00
C SER A 197 -6.56 -1.07 13.70
N SER A 198 -7.46 -1.68 12.93
CA SER A 198 -8.65 -2.36 13.47
C SER A 198 -8.28 -3.52 14.42
N TYR A 199 -7.14 -4.18 14.18
CA TYR A 199 -6.61 -5.24 15.06
C TYR A 199 -5.86 -4.69 16.28
N ARG A 200 -5.57 -3.39 16.32
CA ARG A 200 -4.77 -2.75 17.37
C ARG A 200 -3.34 -3.29 17.50
N GLU A 201 -2.85 -3.94 16.45
CA GLU A 201 -1.55 -4.62 16.39
C GLU A 201 -0.61 -4.01 15.35
N MET A 202 -0.91 -2.79 14.88
CA MET A 202 -0.13 -2.09 13.88
C MET A 202 1.36 -2.05 14.24
N ILE A 203 2.20 -2.44 13.29
CA ILE A 203 3.64 -2.28 13.34
C ILE A 203 4.07 -1.37 12.21
N ILE A 204 4.81 -0.35 12.58
CA ILE A 204 5.67 0.39 11.66
C ILE A 204 7.09 0.24 12.17
N GLY A 205 7.98 -0.30 11.35
CA GLY A 205 9.37 -0.56 11.74
C GLY A 205 10.36 -0.50 10.59
N ILE A 206 11.60 -0.14 10.92
CA ILE A 206 12.69 -0.08 9.95
C ILE A 206 13.57 -1.31 10.12
N LYS A 207 13.87 -2.03 9.04
CA LYS A 207 14.86 -3.12 9.06
C LYS A 207 16.25 -2.53 9.22
N LYS A 208 16.93 -2.84 10.33
CA LYS A 208 18.32 -2.42 10.52
C LYS A 208 19.20 -3.01 9.43
N ALA A 209 20.14 -2.23 8.92
CA ALA A 209 21.24 -2.79 8.14
C ALA A 209 21.99 -3.79 9.02
N SER A 210 22.25 -4.98 8.48
CA SER A 210 23.19 -5.91 9.11
C SER A 210 24.53 -5.19 9.23
N GLN A 211 25.04 -5.07 10.46
CA GLN A 211 26.40 -4.57 10.71
C GLN A 211 27.44 -5.55 10.19
#